data_AF-A0A2E6DAD3-F1
#
_entry.id   AF-A0A2E6DAD3-F1
#
_cell.length_a   1.000
_cell.length_b   1.000
_cell.length_c   1.000
_cell.angle_alpha   90.00
_cell.angle_beta   90.00
_cell.angle_gamma   90.00
#
_symmetry.space_group_name_H-M   'P 1'
#
loop_
_entity.id
_entity.type
_entity.pdbx_description
1 polymer ?
#
loop_
_entity_poly.entity_id
_entity_poly.type
_entity_poly.pdbx_seq_one_letter_code
_entity_poly.pdbx_strand_id
1 'polypeptide(L)'
;MEQFAFVPKGWAAPFVGMRCEVQEDLLVDRFEVTRGRWEYWRARSETELADLEDWAPLGAGEYLPAVGMTHGEAEALAAARGMRLPTAAEWMFIAGGSRAQSWPHGNTRRVSVANTVEMGLRHSASVGTFPGGASTGTGVEDLVGNVWEWVAPPLPDQIEPMAWRLQGPSPYPLWAMGGSYQVRAQELFSFDGVRRFNATGLEAGHRADDLGLRCVVGAREYLLKHASSWSRPAWRERMLAVGRSWGRRAVPLLARMVEEGDGPSALAWLLEGARG
;
A
#
# COMPACT_ATOMS: atom_id res chain seq x y z
N MET A 1 -1.53 13.46 5.62
CA MET A 1 -2.02 13.75 4.25
C MET A 1 -0.96 13.55 3.19
N GLU A 2 0.24 14.13 3.31
CA GLU A 2 1.35 13.92 2.36
C GLU A 2 1.78 12.46 2.21
N GLN A 3 1.47 11.66 3.23
CA GLN A 3 1.70 10.23 3.24
C GLN A 3 0.73 9.39 2.41
N PHE A 4 -0.32 9.99 1.84
CA PHE A 4 -1.33 9.27 1.10
C PHE A 4 -1.18 9.48 -0.40
N ALA A 5 -1.33 8.41 -1.16
CA ALA A 5 -1.67 8.45 -2.56
C ALA A 5 -3.19 8.33 -2.74
N PHE A 6 -3.70 8.96 -3.80
CA PHE A 6 -5.09 8.79 -4.22
C PHE A 6 -5.19 7.71 -5.29
N VAL A 7 -6.02 6.70 -5.06
CA VAL A 7 -6.27 5.61 -6.00
C VAL A 7 -7.74 5.61 -6.38
N PRO A 8 -8.11 5.94 -7.63
CA PRO A 8 -9.50 5.98 -8.03
C PRO A 8 -10.09 4.57 -8.04
N LYS A 9 -11.41 4.48 -7.80
CA LYS A 9 -12.14 3.24 -8.03
C LYS A 9 -12.00 2.78 -9.47
N GLY A 10 -11.98 1.47 -9.66
CA GLY A 10 -11.76 0.87 -10.97
C GLY A 10 -11.29 -0.56 -10.84
N TRP A 11 -10.88 -1.13 -11.96
CA TRP A 11 -10.41 -2.51 -11.99
C TRP A 11 -9.31 -2.67 -13.03
N ALA A 12 -8.55 -3.75 -12.85
CA ALA A 12 -7.53 -4.21 -13.78
C ALA A 12 -7.68 -5.72 -13.97
N ALA A 13 -7.31 -6.23 -15.14
CA ALA A 13 -7.36 -7.67 -15.45
C ALA A 13 -5.94 -8.18 -15.73
N PRO A 14 -5.20 -8.66 -14.72
CA PRO A 14 -3.89 -9.29 -14.95
C PRO A 14 -4.01 -10.60 -15.74
N PHE A 15 -5.18 -11.26 -15.67
CA PHE A 15 -5.49 -12.47 -16.43
C PHE A 15 -6.87 -12.38 -17.06
N VAL A 16 -7.06 -13.08 -18.19
CA VAL A 16 -8.38 -13.21 -18.83
C VAL A 16 -9.38 -13.83 -17.87
N GLY A 17 -10.52 -13.17 -17.69
CA GLY A 17 -11.59 -13.63 -16.80
C GLY A 17 -11.35 -13.35 -15.31
N MET A 18 -10.33 -12.55 -14.96
CA MET A 18 -10.09 -12.08 -13.59
C MET A 18 -10.23 -10.55 -13.51
N ARG A 19 -10.75 -10.05 -12.39
CA ARG A 19 -10.74 -8.62 -12.06
C ARG A 19 -10.13 -8.41 -10.68
N CYS A 20 -9.07 -7.61 -10.64
CA CYS A 20 -8.59 -6.96 -9.43
C CYS A 20 -9.30 -5.61 -9.34
N GLU A 21 -10.22 -5.46 -8.39
CA GLU A 21 -11.13 -4.32 -8.32
C GLU A 21 -10.98 -3.54 -7.03
N VAL A 22 -11.05 -2.22 -7.17
CA VAL A 22 -11.19 -1.24 -6.09
C VAL A 22 -12.58 -0.61 -6.25
N GLN A 23 -13.47 -0.87 -5.29
CA GLN A 23 -14.90 -0.55 -5.41
C GLN A 23 -15.22 0.95 -5.19
N GLU A 24 -14.39 1.63 -4.40
CA GLU A 24 -14.52 3.05 -4.06
C GLU A 24 -13.18 3.76 -4.19
N ASP A 25 -13.19 5.09 -4.33
CA ASP A 25 -11.94 5.84 -4.38
C ASP A 25 -11.21 5.68 -3.03
N LEU A 26 -9.92 5.35 -3.06
CA LEU A 26 -9.12 5.07 -1.85
C LEU A 26 -8.07 6.14 -1.60
N LEU A 27 -7.82 6.40 -0.31
CA LEU A 27 -6.55 6.90 0.16
C LEU A 27 -5.71 5.71 0.61
N VAL A 28 -4.49 5.64 0.09
CA VAL A 28 -3.57 4.53 0.30
C VAL A 28 -2.30 5.09 0.92
N ASP A 29 -1.73 4.45 1.93
CA ASP A 29 -0.38 4.79 2.38
C ASP A 29 0.58 4.70 1.18
N ARG A 30 1.23 5.82 0.86
CA ARG A 30 2.16 5.93 -0.28
C ARG A 30 3.34 4.98 -0.14
N PHE A 31 3.71 4.68 1.10
CA PHE A 31 4.78 3.78 1.49
C PHE A 31 4.25 2.73 2.49
N GLU A 32 5.05 1.75 2.85
CA GLU A 32 4.80 0.89 3.99
C GLU A 32 4.65 1.72 5.27
N VAL A 33 3.95 1.17 6.26
CA VAL A 33 3.87 1.80 7.58
C VAL A 33 5.26 1.78 8.21
N THR A 34 5.73 2.95 8.62
CA THR A 34 7.05 3.05 9.24
C THR A 34 7.03 2.69 10.71
N ARG A 35 8.19 2.34 11.28
CA ARG A 35 8.38 2.07 12.71
C ARG A 35 7.88 3.22 13.59
N GLY A 36 8.20 4.47 13.23
CA GLY A 36 7.74 5.63 13.99
C GLY A 36 6.20 5.75 14.03
N ARG A 37 5.52 5.35 12.95
CA ARG A 37 4.04 5.30 12.93
C ARG A 37 3.49 4.13 13.70
N TRP A 38 4.14 2.97 13.62
CA TRP A 38 3.78 1.83 14.45
C TRP A 38 3.76 2.23 15.92
N GLU A 39 4.87 2.77 16.44
CA GLU A 39 4.96 3.18 17.85
C GLU A 39 3.94 4.26 18.21
N TYR A 40 3.74 5.25 17.34
CA TYR A 40 2.74 6.30 17.56
C TYR A 40 1.32 5.73 17.73
N TRP A 41 0.92 4.77 16.89
CA TRP A 41 -0.42 4.20 16.91
C TRP A 41 -0.58 3.03 17.87
N ARG A 42 0.47 2.26 18.13
CA ARG A 42 0.52 1.24 19.18
C ARG A 42 0.14 1.83 20.53
N ALA A 43 0.72 2.97 20.90
CA ALA A 43 0.39 3.66 22.15
C ALA A 43 -1.06 4.18 22.22
N ARG A 44 -1.82 4.11 21.12
CA ARG A 44 -3.21 4.58 20.98
C ARG A 44 -4.18 3.46 20.58
N SER A 45 -3.68 2.24 20.42
CA SER A 45 -4.46 1.08 20.04
C SER A 45 -5.22 0.55 21.26
N GLU A 46 -6.47 0.13 21.05
CA GLU A 46 -7.24 -0.58 22.08
C GLU A 46 -6.73 -2.02 22.26
N THR A 47 -6.15 -2.59 21.19
CA THR A 47 -5.46 -3.88 21.22
C THR A 47 -3.99 -3.67 21.60
N GLU A 48 -3.47 -4.49 22.50
CA GLU A 48 -2.04 -4.52 22.79
C GLU A 48 -1.26 -5.00 21.54
N LEU A 49 -0.45 -4.13 20.97
CA LEU A 49 0.39 -4.44 19.81
C LEU A 49 1.81 -4.75 20.25
N ALA A 50 2.47 -5.67 19.52
CA ALA A 50 3.85 -6.02 19.74
C ALA A 50 4.79 -4.79 19.79
N ASP A 51 5.75 -4.89 20.68
CA ASP A 51 6.96 -4.06 20.63
C ASP A 51 7.86 -4.58 19.51
N LEU A 52 8.25 -3.71 18.57
CA LEU A 52 9.03 -4.14 17.42
C LEU A 52 10.53 -3.95 17.64
N GLU A 53 10.99 -3.62 18.85
CA GLU A 53 12.43 -3.53 19.18
C GLU A 53 13.17 -4.85 18.90
N ASP A 54 12.55 -6.00 19.21
CA ASP A 54 13.13 -7.33 18.97
C ASP A 54 13.33 -7.65 17.48
N TRP A 55 12.66 -6.90 16.60
CA TRP A 55 12.69 -7.07 15.15
C TRP A 55 13.43 -5.92 14.44
N ALA A 56 14.10 -5.04 15.19
CA ALA A 56 14.83 -3.92 14.63
C ALA A 56 16.20 -4.38 14.07
N PRO A 57 16.50 -4.15 12.78
CA PRO A 57 17.89 -4.24 12.33
C PRO A 57 18.72 -3.16 13.04
N LEU A 58 20.03 -3.39 13.15
CA LEU A 58 20.98 -2.42 13.71
C LEU A 58 20.79 -1.03 13.05
N GLY A 59 20.35 -0.04 13.84
CA GLY A 59 20.08 1.33 13.35
C GLY A 59 18.61 1.67 13.15
N ALA A 60 17.76 1.40 14.16
CA ALA A 60 16.31 1.63 14.21
C ALA A 60 15.88 3.08 13.85
N GLY A 61 15.80 3.38 12.55
CA GLY A 61 15.28 4.64 12.04
C GLY A 61 13.76 4.66 12.02
N GLU A 62 13.15 5.79 12.41
CA GLU A 62 11.69 5.98 12.42
C GLU A 62 11.02 5.82 11.03
N TYR A 63 11.82 5.91 9.95
CA TYR A 63 11.43 5.76 8.55
C TYR A 63 11.64 4.35 7.98
N LEU A 64 12.23 3.42 8.73
CA LEU A 64 12.24 2.02 8.33
C LEU A 64 10.81 1.47 8.36
N PRO A 65 10.45 0.49 7.51
CA PRO A 65 9.20 -0.24 7.63
C PRO A 65 9.06 -0.89 9.00
N ALA A 66 7.85 -0.87 9.55
CA ALA A 66 7.49 -1.69 10.68
C ALA A 66 7.48 -3.16 10.23
N VAL A 67 8.21 -4.03 10.94
CA VAL A 67 8.31 -5.48 10.68
C VAL A 67 8.18 -6.29 11.97
N GLY A 68 7.87 -7.59 11.89
CA GLY A 68 7.75 -8.48 13.06
C GLY A 68 6.34 -8.64 13.64
N MET A 69 5.29 -8.22 12.93
CA MET A 69 3.90 -8.32 13.40
C MET A 69 3.17 -9.52 12.78
N THR A 70 2.18 -10.02 13.52
CA THR A 70 1.15 -10.92 12.99
C THR A 70 0.16 -10.16 12.11
N HIS A 71 -0.62 -10.92 11.34
CA HIS A 71 -1.71 -10.37 10.55
C HIS A 71 -2.75 -9.62 11.42
N GLY A 72 -3.15 -10.20 12.55
CA GLY A 72 -4.13 -9.59 13.46
C GLY A 72 -3.64 -8.28 14.11
N GLU A 73 -2.34 -8.16 14.42
CA GLU A 73 -1.77 -6.90 14.89
C GLU A 73 -1.67 -5.85 13.77
N ALA A 74 -1.40 -6.27 12.53
CA ALA A 74 -1.43 -5.39 11.38
C ALA A 74 -2.84 -4.82 11.15
N GLU A 75 -3.87 -5.65 11.28
CA GLU A 75 -5.27 -5.23 11.23
C GLU A 75 -5.63 -4.29 12.39
N ALA A 76 -5.22 -4.62 13.61
CA ALA A 76 -5.48 -3.79 14.78
C ALA A 76 -4.81 -2.41 14.68
N LEU A 77 -3.56 -2.34 14.17
CA LEU A 77 -2.90 -1.06 13.90
C LEU A 77 -3.65 -0.27 12.82
N ALA A 78 -4.05 -0.92 11.72
CA ALA A 78 -4.82 -0.26 10.67
C ALA A 78 -6.14 0.30 11.24
N ALA A 79 -6.84 -0.47 12.08
CA ALA A 79 -8.07 -0.06 12.74
C ALA A 79 -7.87 1.12 13.71
N ALA A 80 -6.79 1.12 14.51
CA ALA A 80 -6.44 2.24 15.39
C ALA A 80 -6.27 3.56 14.61
N ARG A 81 -5.86 3.47 13.35
CA ARG A 81 -5.72 4.61 12.42
C ARG A 81 -7.03 5.00 11.72
N GLY A 82 -8.12 4.28 11.96
CA GLY A 82 -9.37 4.38 11.18
C GLY A 82 -9.21 3.93 9.73
N MET A 83 -8.34 2.94 9.50
CA MET A 83 -8.00 2.38 8.19
C MET A 83 -8.14 0.85 8.23
N ARG A 84 -7.77 0.17 7.14
CA ARG A 84 -7.71 -1.29 7.04
C ARG A 84 -6.52 -1.73 6.19
N LEU A 85 -6.22 -3.02 6.22
CA LEU A 85 -5.34 -3.63 5.21
C LEU A 85 -6.03 -3.62 3.83
N PRO A 86 -5.27 -3.49 2.73
CA PRO A 86 -5.81 -3.75 1.39
C PRO A 86 -6.11 -5.23 1.23
N THR A 87 -7.14 -5.57 0.45
CA THR A 87 -7.29 -6.94 -0.07
C THR A 87 -6.22 -7.24 -1.12
N ALA A 88 -5.98 -8.51 -1.44
CA ALA A 88 -5.05 -8.88 -2.51
C ALA A 88 -5.43 -8.25 -3.87
N ALA A 89 -6.73 -8.16 -4.18
CA ALA A 89 -7.23 -7.53 -5.41
C ALA A 89 -6.95 -6.01 -5.43
N GLU A 90 -7.21 -5.31 -4.32
CA GLU A 90 -6.88 -3.89 -4.21
C GLU A 90 -5.38 -3.67 -4.30
N TRP A 91 -4.57 -4.47 -3.60
CA TRP A 91 -3.11 -4.38 -3.63
C TRP A 91 -2.57 -4.51 -5.07
N MET A 92 -3.08 -5.48 -5.83
CA MET A 92 -2.70 -5.66 -7.24
C MET A 92 -3.11 -4.47 -8.12
N PHE A 93 -4.29 -3.90 -7.90
CA PHE A 93 -4.73 -2.70 -8.64
C PHE A 93 -3.91 -1.47 -8.26
N ILE A 94 -3.59 -1.31 -6.97
CA ILE A 94 -2.73 -0.24 -6.46
C ILE A 94 -1.36 -0.31 -7.12
N ALA A 95 -0.80 -1.53 -7.22
CA ALA A 95 0.52 -1.74 -7.78
C ALA A 95 0.57 -1.57 -9.30
N GLY A 96 -0.24 -2.32 -10.04
CA GLY A 96 -0.21 -2.37 -11.51
C GLY A 96 -1.04 -1.28 -12.21
N GLY A 97 -1.92 -0.59 -11.49
CA GLY A 97 -2.87 0.39 -12.03
C GLY A 97 -3.91 -0.24 -12.98
N SER A 98 -4.73 0.61 -13.61
CA SER A 98 -5.79 0.19 -14.54
C SER A 98 -5.31 -0.55 -15.79
N ARG A 99 -4.00 -0.49 -16.08
CA ARG A 99 -3.38 -1.19 -17.21
C ARG A 99 -2.81 -2.57 -16.83
N ALA A 100 -2.97 -3.01 -15.58
CA ALA A 100 -2.41 -4.27 -15.08
C ALA A 100 -0.92 -4.42 -15.46
N GLN A 101 -0.09 -3.43 -15.17
CA GLN A 101 1.34 -3.49 -15.52
C GLN A 101 2.03 -4.64 -14.78
N SER A 102 2.99 -5.31 -15.43
CA SER A 102 3.70 -6.44 -14.81
C SER A 102 4.70 -6.01 -13.72
N TRP A 103 5.12 -4.76 -13.73
CA TRP A 103 5.81 -4.08 -12.63
C TRP A 103 5.07 -2.79 -12.28
N PRO A 104 5.22 -2.26 -11.04
CA PRO A 104 4.60 -0.97 -10.71
C PRO A 104 5.03 0.15 -11.68
N HIS A 105 6.31 0.17 -12.04
CA HIS A 105 6.90 1.20 -12.89
C HIS A 105 6.75 0.94 -14.41
N GLY A 106 6.05 -0.11 -14.84
CA GLY A 106 5.85 -0.44 -16.26
C GLY A 106 5.86 -1.93 -16.58
N ASN A 107 6.02 -2.28 -17.86
CA ASN A 107 6.08 -3.68 -18.32
C ASN A 107 7.52 -4.15 -18.58
N THR A 108 8.51 -3.40 -18.11
CA THR A 108 9.92 -3.75 -18.26
C THR A 108 10.59 -3.74 -16.91
N ARG A 109 11.34 -4.80 -16.63
CA ARG A 109 12.18 -4.86 -15.43
C ARG A 109 13.20 -3.72 -15.49
N ARG A 110 13.32 -2.98 -14.39
CA ARG A 110 14.38 -2.00 -14.17
C ARG A 110 15.25 -2.49 -13.02
N VAL A 111 16.54 -2.16 -13.08
CA VAL A 111 17.48 -2.42 -11.99
C VAL A 111 17.50 -1.22 -11.03
N SER A 112 17.85 -1.45 -9.78
CA SER A 112 18.05 -0.39 -8.77
C SER A 112 16.83 0.49 -8.51
N VAL A 113 15.62 -0.06 -8.67
CA VAL A 113 14.34 0.62 -8.39
C VAL A 113 13.54 -0.03 -7.24
N ALA A 114 14.13 -1.01 -6.56
CA ALA A 114 13.50 -1.78 -5.49
C ALA A 114 14.58 -2.41 -4.60
N ASN A 115 14.33 -2.52 -3.30
CA ASN A 115 15.23 -3.23 -2.38
C ASN A 115 14.96 -4.74 -2.40
N THR A 116 15.57 -5.46 -3.33
CA THR A 116 15.50 -6.93 -3.42
C THR A 116 16.89 -7.53 -3.20
N VAL A 117 17.03 -8.85 -3.27
CA VAL A 117 18.34 -9.54 -3.15
C VAL A 117 19.38 -8.94 -4.09
N GLU A 118 18.98 -8.52 -5.30
CA GLU A 118 19.86 -7.90 -6.28
C GLU A 118 20.52 -6.59 -5.81
N MET A 119 19.92 -5.86 -4.85
CA MET A 119 20.53 -4.66 -4.27
C MET A 119 21.61 -4.95 -3.24
N GLY A 120 21.61 -6.15 -2.65
CA GLY A 120 22.64 -6.58 -1.71
C GLY A 120 22.67 -5.86 -0.36
N LEU A 121 21.64 -5.06 -0.02
CA LEU A 121 21.57 -4.37 1.28
C LEU A 121 21.41 -5.33 2.45
N ARG A 122 20.70 -6.45 2.26
CA ARG A 122 20.44 -7.50 3.27
C ARG A 122 19.67 -7.04 4.52
N HIS A 123 19.06 -5.86 4.45
CA HIS A 123 18.13 -5.32 5.42
C HIS A 123 17.13 -4.40 4.71
N SER A 124 16.04 -4.04 5.38
CA SER A 124 15.09 -3.05 4.87
C SER A 124 15.78 -1.68 4.73
N ALA A 125 15.36 -0.91 3.73
CA ALA A 125 15.75 0.48 3.56
C ALA A 125 14.65 1.39 4.12
N SER A 126 14.98 2.66 4.39
CA SER A 126 13.96 3.67 4.71
C SER A 126 12.95 3.76 3.57
N VAL A 127 11.68 3.93 3.91
CA VAL A 127 10.63 4.09 2.90
C VAL A 127 10.91 5.28 1.97
N GLY A 128 10.57 5.14 0.70
CA GLY A 128 10.80 6.14 -0.35
C GLY A 128 12.25 6.26 -0.81
N THR A 129 13.12 5.29 -0.47
CA THR A 129 14.50 5.25 -0.97
C THR A 129 14.54 5.00 -2.49
N PHE A 130 13.53 4.33 -3.05
CA PHE A 130 13.50 3.91 -4.45
C PHE A 130 12.34 4.51 -5.26
N PRO A 131 12.29 5.85 -5.46
CA PRO A 131 11.18 6.50 -6.15
C PRO A 131 11.04 6.08 -7.62
N GLY A 132 12.10 5.54 -8.23
CA GLY A 132 12.06 4.99 -9.58
C GLY A 132 11.20 3.72 -9.73
N GLY A 133 10.84 3.08 -8.61
CA GLY A 133 9.96 1.91 -8.53
C GLY A 133 8.49 2.25 -8.29
N ALA A 134 8.14 3.54 -8.22
CA ALA A 134 6.77 3.98 -8.00
C ALA A 134 5.82 3.44 -9.08
N SER A 135 4.60 3.09 -8.67
CA SER A 135 3.52 2.75 -9.59
C SER A 135 3.24 3.92 -10.52
N THR A 136 3.33 3.72 -11.84
CA THR A 136 3.04 4.79 -12.80
C THR A 136 1.57 5.24 -12.77
N GLY A 137 0.67 4.34 -12.35
CA GLY A 137 -0.77 4.60 -12.30
C GLY A 137 -1.21 5.33 -11.03
N THR A 138 -0.60 5.01 -9.89
CA THR A 138 -1.05 5.48 -8.56
C THR A 138 -0.03 6.33 -7.82
N GLY A 139 1.25 6.28 -8.19
CA GLY A 139 2.36 6.96 -7.51
C GLY A 139 2.73 6.34 -6.15
N VAL A 140 2.18 5.17 -5.84
CA VAL A 140 2.53 4.40 -4.64
C VAL A 140 3.90 3.76 -4.83
N GLU A 141 4.72 3.78 -3.78
CA GLU A 141 6.13 3.37 -3.79
C GLU A 141 6.35 2.11 -2.96
N ASP A 142 7.53 1.51 -3.15
CA ASP A 142 8.03 0.34 -2.43
C ASP A 142 7.09 -0.88 -2.49
N LEU A 143 6.36 -1.04 -3.60
CA LEU A 143 5.44 -2.17 -3.83
C LEU A 143 6.15 -3.46 -4.25
N VAL A 144 7.43 -3.38 -4.60
CA VAL A 144 8.26 -4.55 -4.91
C VAL A 144 9.51 -4.49 -4.04
N GLY A 145 9.77 -5.56 -3.30
CA GLY A 145 10.90 -5.63 -2.38
C GLY A 145 10.68 -4.80 -1.12
N ASN A 146 11.80 -4.48 -0.46
CA ASN A 146 11.86 -3.93 0.88
C ASN A 146 11.26 -4.89 1.91
N VAL A 147 9.94 -4.90 2.10
CA VAL A 147 9.28 -5.86 2.99
C VAL A 147 8.01 -6.41 2.33
N TRP A 148 7.70 -7.67 2.63
CA TRP A 148 6.39 -8.24 2.32
C TRP A 148 5.29 -7.43 3.01
N GLU A 149 4.12 -7.33 2.38
CA GLU A 149 2.98 -6.60 2.95
C GLU A 149 1.78 -7.51 3.20
N TRP A 150 1.34 -7.59 4.45
CA TRP A 150 0.08 -8.26 4.80
C TRP A 150 -1.11 -7.72 4.00
N VAL A 151 -1.95 -8.63 3.50
CA VAL A 151 -3.24 -8.30 2.87
C VAL A 151 -4.43 -8.93 3.60
N ALA A 152 -5.58 -8.28 3.51
CA ALA A 152 -6.82 -8.79 4.07
C ALA A 152 -7.43 -9.90 3.18
N PRO A 153 -8.11 -10.90 3.77
CA PRO A 153 -9.01 -11.78 3.03
C PRO A 153 -10.20 -11.01 2.44
N PRO A 154 -10.92 -11.58 1.46
CA PRO A 154 -10.71 -12.89 0.86
C PRO A 154 -9.51 -12.92 -0.09
N LEU A 155 -8.87 -14.08 -0.18
CA LEU A 155 -7.87 -14.36 -1.20
C LEU A 155 -8.55 -14.63 -2.56
N PRO A 156 -7.93 -14.27 -3.69
CA PRO A 156 -8.51 -14.47 -5.00
C PRO A 156 -8.59 -15.95 -5.37
N ASP A 157 -9.75 -16.40 -5.84
CA ASP A 157 -9.94 -17.77 -6.31
C ASP A 157 -9.06 -18.09 -7.53
N GLN A 158 -8.56 -19.33 -7.60
CA GLN A 158 -7.77 -19.85 -8.73
C GLN A 158 -6.48 -19.08 -9.01
N ILE A 159 -5.94 -18.39 -8.01
CA ILE A 159 -4.63 -17.74 -8.05
C ILE A 159 -3.78 -18.35 -6.94
N GLU A 160 -2.52 -18.65 -7.26
CA GLU A 160 -1.56 -19.16 -6.29
C GLU A 160 -0.47 -18.13 -5.98
N PRO A 161 0.12 -18.13 -4.76
CA PRO A 161 1.25 -17.29 -4.46
C PRO A 161 2.51 -17.76 -5.22
N MET A 162 3.30 -16.85 -5.78
CA MET A 162 4.54 -17.19 -6.51
C MET A 162 5.59 -17.89 -5.63
N ALA A 163 5.57 -17.69 -4.32
CA ALA A 163 6.43 -18.42 -3.40
C ALA A 163 6.01 -19.90 -3.22
N TRP A 164 4.77 -20.26 -3.57
CA TRP A 164 4.28 -21.64 -3.52
C TRP A 164 4.56 -22.38 -4.83
N ARG A 165 5.35 -23.46 -4.74
CA ARG A 165 5.83 -24.25 -5.89
C ARG A 165 5.49 -25.74 -5.80
N LEU A 166 4.70 -26.14 -4.81
CA LEU A 166 4.27 -27.54 -4.65
C LEU A 166 3.01 -27.83 -5.49
N GLN A 167 2.69 -29.12 -5.65
CA GLN A 167 1.47 -29.54 -6.35
C GLN A 167 0.24 -29.27 -5.48
N GLY A 168 -0.83 -28.76 -6.11
CA GLY A 168 -2.09 -28.42 -5.44
C GLY A 168 -2.13 -26.98 -4.93
N PRO A 169 -3.30 -26.54 -4.43
CA PRO A 169 -3.49 -25.19 -3.93
C PRO A 169 -2.70 -24.93 -2.65
N SER A 170 -2.26 -23.69 -2.46
CA SER A 170 -1.65 -23.24 -1.21
C SER A 170 -2.62 -23.48 -0.05
N PRO A 171 -2.21 -24.16 1.03
CA PRO A 171 -3.09 -24.43 2.18
C PRO A 171 -3.25 -23.20 3.10
N TYR A 172 -2.44 -22.17 2.90
CA TYR A 172 -2.37 -21.03 3.81
C TYR A 172 -3.57 -20.08 3.64
N PRO A 173 -4.21 -19.64 4.74
CA PRO A 173 -5.42 -18.84 4.70
C PRO A 173 -5.18 -17.34 4.44
N LEU A 174 -3.93 -16.88 4.55
CA LEU A 174 -3.56 -15.46 4.45
C LEU A 174 -2.34 -15.30 3.55
N TRP A 175 -2.24 -14.14 2.90
CA TRP A 175 -1.10 -13.80 2.04
C TRP A 175 -0.39 -12.54 2.50
N ALA A 176 0.87 -12.45 2.09
CA ALA A 176 1.60 -11.19 1.98
C ALA A 176 2.10 -10.99 0.54
N MET A 177 2.20 -9.74 0.10
CA MET A 177 2.43 -9.36 -1.31
C MET A 177 3.73 -8.56 -1.49
N GLY A 178 4.27 -8.54 -2.72
CA GLY A 178 5.30 -7.60 -3.16
C GLY A 178 6.75 -8.08 -3.07
N GLY A 179 7.06 -9.00 -2.16
CA GLY A 179 8.43 -9.46 -1.91
C GLY A 179 9.17 -8.55 -0.93
N SER A 180 10.34 -9.01 -0.48
CA SER A 180 11.20 -8.30 0.46
C SER A 180 12.65 -8.19 -0.03
N TYR A 181 13.52 -7.58 0.77
CA TYR A 181 14.97 -7.57 0.56
C TYR A 181 15.61 -8.98 0.56
N GLN A 182 14.90 -10.01 1.02
CA GLN A 182 15.38 -11.39 1.09
C GLN A 182 15.05 -12.22 -0.15
N VAL A 183 14.21 -11.72 -1.06
CA VAL A 183 13.83 -12.43 -2.29
C VAL A 183 14.26 -11.67 -3.54
N ARG A 184 14.36 -12.39 -4.66
CA ARG A 184 14.65 -11.80 -5.97
C ARG A 184 13.47 -10.96 -6.45
N ALA A 185 13.75 -9.91 -7.20
CA ALA A 185 12.72 -9.10 -7.85
C ALA A 185 11.84 -9.98 -8.77
N GLN A 186 10.53 -9.87 -8.60
CA GLN A 186 9.51 -10.60 -9.38
C GLN A 186 8.46 -9.64 -9.94
N GLU A 187 7.90 -10.01 -11.10
CA GLU A 187 6.73 -9.35 -11.66
C GLU A 187 5.54 -9.51 -10.72
N LEU A 188 4.63 -8.53 -10.70
CA LEU A 188 3.42 -8.54 -9.86
C LEU A 188 2.55 -9.78 -10.10
N PHE A 189 2.56 -10.32 -11.31
CA PHE A 189 1.83 -11.53 -11.67
C PHE A 189 2.55 -12.29 -12.79
N SER A 190 2.27 -13.59 -12.89
CA SER A 190 2.85 -14.47 -13.90
C SER A 190 1.92 -15.62 -14.26
N PHE A 191 2.14 -16.23 -15.43
CA PHE A 191 1.44 -17.43 -15.86
C PHE A 191 2.42 -18.46 -16.44
N ASP A 192 2.48 -19.64 -15.81
CA ASP A 192 3.30 -20.78 -16.27
C ASP A 192 2.44 -22.06 -16.46
N GLY A 193 1.13 -21.86 -16.70
CA GLY A 193 0.11 -22.90 -16.58
C GLY A 193 -0.76 -22.73 -15.32
N VAL A 194 -0.23 -22.04 -14.30
CA VAL A 194 -0.99 -21.57 -13.13
C VAL A 194 -0.88 -20.04 -13.04
N ARG A 195 -2.00 -19.39 -12.75
CA ARG A 195 -2.06 -17.94 -12.53
C ARG A 195 -1.48 -17.64 -11.15
N ARG A 196 -0.48 -16.75 -11.09
CA ARG A 196 0.14 -16.39 -9.81
C ARG A 196 0.32 -14.91 -9.62
N PHE A 197 0.27 -14.50 -8.36
CA PHE A 197 0.67 -13.17 -7.91
C PHE A 197 1.99 -13.24 -7.15
N ASN A 198 2.75 -12.13 -7.18
CA ASN A 198 3.93 -11.94 -6.34
C ASN A 198 3.52 -11.88 -4.87
N ALA A 199 3.34 -13.06 -4.30
CA ALA A 199 2.76 -13.29 -3.01
C ALA A 199 3.40 -14.50 -2.35
N THR A 200 3.27 -14.57 -1.03
CA THR A 200 3.57 -15.74 -0.20
C THR A 200 2.37 -16.07 0.68
N GLY A 201 2.09 -17.36 0.87
CA GLY A 201 1.04 -17.83 1.76
C GLY A 201 1.58 -18.03 3.17
N LEU A 202 0.84 -17.59 4.19
CA LEU A 202 1.25 -17.54 5.59
C LEU A 202 0.10 -17.91 6.54
N GLU A 203 0.48 -18.36 7.75
CA GLU A 203 -0.45 -18.56 8.87
C GLU A 203 -0.72 -17.25 9.61
N ALA A 204 -1.86 -17.16 10.31
CA ALA A 204 -2.25 -15.95 11.05
C ALA A 204 -1.24 -15.52 12.13
N GLY A 205 -0.59 -16.50 12.77
CA GLY A 205 0.43 -16.26 13.80
C GLY A 205 1.84 -16.03 13.27
N HIS A 206 2.04 -16.02 11.95
CA HIS A 206 3.37 -15.84 11.37
C HIS A 206 3.91 -14.43 11.62
N ARG A 207 5.23 -14.31 11.80
CA ARG A 207 5.98 -13.07 11.98
C ARG A 207 7.33 -13.21 11.29
N ALA A 208 7.84 -12.13 10.70
CA ALA A 208 9.18 -12.09 10.11
C ALA A 208 9.76 -10.66 10.14
N ASP A 209 11.09 -10.57 10.08
CA ASP A 209 11.86 -9.31 10.05
C ASP A 209 11.84 -8.60 8.68
N ASP A 210 11.15 -9.18 7.71
CA ASP A 210 10.94 -8.68 6.37
C ASP A 210 9.46 -8.63 5.99
N LEU A 211 8.57 -8.64 6.99
CA LEU A 211 7.12 -8.67 6.83
C LEU A 211 6.46 -7.54 7.61
N GLY A 212 5.86 -6.60 6.86
CA GLY A 212 5.17 -5.41 7.35
C GLY A 212 3.79 -5.26 6.73
N LEU A 213 3.38 -4.02 6.50
CA LEU A 213 2.04 -3.67 6.05
C LEU A 213 1.98 -2.30 5.38
N ARG A 214 0.93 -2.08 4.59
CA ARG A 214 0.40 -0.75 4.28
C ARG A 214 -1.10 -0.69 4.56
N CYS A 215 -1.64 0.52 4.72
CA CYS A 215 -3.06 0.70 4.99
C CYS A 215 -3.79 1.46 3.87
N VAL A 216 -5.08 1.19 3.75
CA VAL A 216 -6.02 1.87 2.85
C VAL A 216 -7.28 2.31 3.58
N VAL A 217 -7.99 3.29 3.04
CA VAL A 217 -9.28 3.77 3.55
C VAL A 217 -10.10 4.41 2.42
N GLY A 218 -11.43 4.36 2.52
CA GLY A 218 -12.33 5.06 1.61
C GLY A 218 -12.07 6.57 1.61
N ALA A 219 -11.72 7.12 0.45
CA ALA A 219 -11.26 8.50 0.31
C ALA A 219 -12.34 9.51 0.69
N ARG A 220 -13.59 9.28 0.27
CA ARG A 220 -14.70 10.20 0.54
C ARG A 220 -14.94 10.33 2.04
N GLU A 221 -15.13 9.21 2.72
CA GLU A 221 -15.40 9.19 4.16
C GLU A 221 -14.24 9.78 4.95
N TYR A 222 -13.00 9.38 4.63
CA TYR A 222 -11.83 9.91 5.30
C TYR A 222 -11.69 11.42 5.13
N LEU A 223 -11.90 11.94 3.91
CA LEU A 223 -11.84 13.37 3.63
C LEU A 223 -12.93 14.14 4.37
N LEU A 224 -14.18 13.67 4.38
CA LEU A 224 -15.27 14.31 5.12
C LEU A 224 -14.98 14.41 6.62
N LYS A 225 -14.44 13.34 7.20
CA LYS A 225 -14.11 13.28 8.64
C LYS A 225 -13.00 14.25 9.04
N HIS A 226 -12.03 14.49 8.16
CA HIS A 226 -10.78 15.16 8.55
C HIS A 226 -10.53 16.53 7.89
N ALA A 227 -11.14 16.85 6.75
CA ALA A 227 -10.82 18.07 5.98
C ALA A 227 -11.04 19.37 6.77
N SER A 228 -11.99 19.40 7.71
CA SER A 228 -12.21 20.54 8.62
C SER A 228 -10.96 20.90 9.43
N SER A 229 -10.18 19.90 9.87
CA SER A 229 -8.95 20.11 10.63
C SER A 229 -7.81 20.75 9.82
N TRP A 230 -7.89 20.69 8.49
CA TRP A 230 -6.91 21.25 7.55
C TRP A 230 -7.39 22.52 6.85
N SER A 231 -8.47 23.14 7.32
CA SER A 231 -9.08 24.30 6.63
C SER A 231 -8.64 25.66 7.17
N ARG A 232 -7.61 25.70 8.03
CA ARG A 232 -6.98 26.96 8.44
C ARG A 232 -6.02 27.45 7.34
N PRO A 233 -5.86 28.76 7.10
CA PRO A 233 -5.01 29.29 6.01
C PRO A 233 -3.58 28.74 5.97
N ALA A 234 -2.99 28.43 7.13
CA ALA A 234 -1.65 27.82 7.25
C ALA A 234 -1.52 26.45 6.54
N TRP A 235 -2.62 25.76 6.25
CA TRP A 235 -2.64 24.49 5.55
C TRP A 235 -2.75 24.61 4.03
N ARG A 236 -3.07 25.80 3.48
CA ARG A 236 -3.39 25.96 2.06
C ARG A 236 -2.31 25.41 1.14
N GLU A 237 -1.07 25.88 1.29
CA GLU A 237 0.05 25.44 0.44
C GLU A 237 0.31 23.93 0.55
N ARG A 238 0.12 23.38 1.75
CA ARG A 238 0.25 21.95 2.00
C ARG A 238 -0.85 21.15 1.28
N MET A 239 -2.09 21.62 1.33
CA MET A 239 -3.21 20.96 0.63
C MET A 239 -3.09 21.08 -0.89
N LEU A 240 -2.59 22.20 -1.41
CA LEU A 240 -2.27 22.34 -2.83
C LEU A 240 -1.19 21.34 -3.27
N ALA A 241 -0.13 21.17 -2.47
CA ALA A 241 0.93 20.21 -2.76
C ALA A 241 0.43 18.76 -2.74
N VAL A 242 -0.43 18.41 -1.77
CA VAL A 242 -1.09 17.10 -1.72
C VAL A 242 -2.02 16.90 -2.92
N GLY A 243 -2.81 17.92 -3.29
CA GLY A 243 -3.64 17.89 -4.49
C GLY A 243 -2.81 17.60 -5.75
N ARG A 244 -1.68 18.29 -5.91
CA ARG A 244 -0.75 18.06 -7.04
C ARG A 244 -0.19 16.64 -7.06
N SER A 245 0.18 16.08 -5.91
CA SER A 245 0.70 14.71 -5.84
C SER A 245 -0.37 13.66 -6.15
N TRP A 246 -1.63 13.94 -5.81
CA TRP A 246 -2.76 13.11 -6.20
C TRP A 246 -3.08 13.24 -7.68
N GLY A 247 -2.93 14.45 -8.24
CA GLY A 247 -3.10 14.73 -9.67
C GLY A 247 -4.53 14.55 -10.16
N ARG A 248 -4.69 14.57 -11.49
CA ARG A 248 -6.01 14.61 -12.16
C ARG A 248 -6.96 13.47 -11.80
N ARG A 249 -6.44 12.31 -11.38
CA ARG A 249 -7.25 11.15 -10.93
C ARG A 249 -8.13 11.46 -9.73
N ALA A 250 -7.76 12.42 -8.87
CA ALA A 250 -8.56 12.81 -7.70
C ALA A 250 -9.67 13.83 -8.03
N VAL A 251 -9.57 14.52 -9.17
CA VAL A 251 -10.50 15.61 -9.56
C VAL A 251 -11.97 15.17 -9.55
N PRO A 252 -12.37 13.99 -10.09
CA PRO A 252 -13.77 13.59 -10.10
C PRO A 252 -14.40 13.43 -8.70
N LEU A 253 -13.63 12.94 -7.71
CA LEU A 253 -14.13 12.86 -6.33
C LEU A 253 -14.17 14.26 -5.71
N LEU A 254 -13.06 14.98 -5.77
CA LEU A 254 -12.91 16.28 -5.11
C LEU A 254 -13.89 17.33 -5.65
N ALA A 255 -14.12 17.36 -6.97
CA ALA A 255 -15.09 18.27 -7.59
C ALA A 255 -16.50 18.02 -7.06
N ARG A 256 -16.95 16.77 -7.04
CA ARG A 256 -18.27 16.40 -6.48
C ARG A 256 -18.39 16.80 -5.01
N MET A 257 -17.36 16.51 -4.21
CA MET A 257 -17.37 16.84 -2.78
C MET A 257 -17.41 18.36 -2.52
N VAL A 258 -16.81 19.18 -3.38
CA VAL A 258 -16.86 20.64 -3.30
C VAL A 258 -18.21 21.19 -3.79
N GLU A 259 -18.82 20.57 -4.81
CA GLU A 259 -20.13 20.96 -5.32
C GLU A 259 -21.28 20.63 -4.35
N GLU A 260 -21.13 19.57 -3.55
CA GLU A 260 -22.14 19.10 -2.58
C GLU A 260 -22.38 20.06 -1.37
N GLY A 261 -21.65 21.18 -1.22
CA GLY A 261 -21.96 22.26 -0.26
C GLY A 261 -20.77 23.13 0.18
N ASP A 262 -20.97 23.98 1.22
CA ASP A 262 -19.94 24.79 1.92
C ASP A 262 -18.94 23.89 2.70
N GLY A 263 -18.30 22.96 1.97
CA GLY A 263 -17.35 22.02 2.51
C GLY A 263 -16.08 22.70 3.02
N PRO A 264 -15.28 22.00 3.83
CA PRO A 264 -14.04 22.54 4.37
C PRO A 264 -13.13 23.09 3.25
N SER A 265 -12.54 24.28 3.45
CA SER A 265 -11.68 24.93 2.44
C SER A 265 -10.53 24.04 1.96
N ALA A 266 -10.08 23.10 2.79
CA ALA A 266 -9.10 22.08 2.41
C ALA A 266 -9.50 21.27 1.16
N LEU A 267 -10.78 20.94 0.97
CA LEU A 267 -11.25 20.20 -0.21
C LEU A 267 -11.08 21.02 -1.49
N ALA A 268 -11.37 22.32 -1.43
CA ALA A 268 -11.16 23.23 -2.55
C ALA A 268 -9.67 23.38 -2.87
N TRP A 269 -8.78 23.44 -1.87
CA TRP A 269 -7.33 23.49 -2.08
C TRP A 269 -6.77 22.19 -2.63
N LEU A 270 -7.24 21.04 -2.18
CA LEU A 270 -6.89 19.73 -2.77
C LEU A 270 -7.34 19.67 -4.24
N LEU A 271 -8.55 20.15 -4.56
CA LEU A 271 -9.07 20.20 -5.92
C LEU A 271 -8.27 21.14 -6.82
N GLU A 272 -7.94 22.33 -6.33
CA GLU A 272 -7.09 23.31 -7.03
C GLU A 272 -5.73 22.69 -7.35
N GLY A 273 -5.09 22.06 -6.36
CA GLY A 273 -3.83 21.35 -6.54
C GLY A 273 -3.92 20.19 -7.53
N ALA A 274 -5.00 19.41 -7.51
CA ALA A 274 -5.19 18.27 -8.41
C ALA A 274 -5.45 18.66 -9.87
N ARG A 275 -5.91 19.89 -10.12
CA ARG A 275 -6.14 20.45 -11.46
C ARG A 275 -4.88 21.04 -12.08
N GLY A 276 -4.01 21.64 -11.26
CA GLY A 276 -2.72 22.22 -11.67
C GLY A 276 -1.71 21.16 -12.07
#